data_AF-Q4RAK9-F1
#
_entry.id   AF-Q4RAK9-F1
#
_cell.length_a   1.000
_cell.length_b   1.000
_cell.length_c   1.000
_cell.angle_alpha   90.00
_cell.angle_beta   90.00
_cell.angle_gamma   90.00
#
_symmetry.space_group_name_H-M   'P 1'
#
loop_
_entity.id
_entity.type
_entity.pdbx_description
1 polymer ?
#
loop_
_entity_poly.entity_id
_entity_poly.type
_entity_poly.pdbx_seq_one_letter_code
_entity_poly.pdbx_strand_id
1 'polypeptide(L)'
;EAGRLLYLGQNEWAHVNCCLWSAEVFEEENGSLLHVHSAVARGRLMRCERCNKTGATVGCCLTSCQSNYHFMCARSRHCVFQDDKKVYCYKHRHLISGKMITGQEFEVNRRVYVDFEGISLRRKFLTGLEPELINVMIGIAIIIILAFL
;
A
#
# COMPACT_ATOMS: atom_id res chain seq x y z
N GLU A 1 7.57 8.06 -8.08
CA GLU A 1 7.91 7.23 -6.91
C GLU A 1 6.64 6.67 -6.26
N ALA A 2 6.73 5.89 -5.17
CA ALA A 2 5.54 5.40 -4.44
C ALA A 2 4.85 6.49 -3.58
N GLY A 3 5.44 7.68 -3.50
CA GLY A 3 4.92 8.83 -2.74
C GLY A 3 5.41 8.86 -1.29
N ARG A 4 4.97 9.86 -0.53
CA ARG A 4 5.35 10.07 0.88
C ARG A 4 4.92 8.91 1.79
N LEU A 5 5.53 8.82 2.97
CA LEU A 5 5.17 7.86 4.02
C LEU A 5 3.97 8.35 4.84
N LEU A 6 3.11 7.41 5.22
CA LEU A 6 2.03 7.56 6.17
C LEU A 6 2.33 6.74 7.42
N TYR A 7 2.02 7.29 8.59
CA TYR A 7 2.16 6.59 9.85
C TYR A 7 1.03 5.57 10.00
N LEU A 8 1.40 4.34 10.36
CA LEU A 8 0.47 3.22 10.58
C LEU A 8 0.35 2.85 12.07
N GLY A 9 0.94 3.61 13.00
CA GLY A 9 0.96 3.22 14.41
C GLY A 9 2.09 2.22 14.74
N GLN A 10 2.44 2.11 16.02
CA GLN A 10 3.46 1.17 16.53
C GLN A 10 4.78 1.18 15.73
N ASN A 11 5.22 2.37 15.34
CA ASN A 11 6.43 2.61 14.56
C ASN A 11 6.39 2.02 13.15
N GLU A 12 5.23 1.63 12.63
CA GLU A 12 5.07 1.18 11.26
C GLU A 12 4.72 2.37 10.34
N TRP A 13 5.30 2.39 9.15
CA TRP A 13 5.05 3.40 8.12
C TRP A 13 4.85 2.72 6.77
N ALA A 14 4.02 3.27 5.89
CA ALA A 14 3.91 2.77 4.51
C ALA A 14 3.76 3.92 3.51
N HIS A 15 4.15 3.71 2.26
CA HIS A 15 3.93 4.71 1.23
C HIS A 15 2.44 4.95 0.98
N VAL A 16 2.09 6.19 0.71
CA VAL A 16 0.72 6.61 0.42
C VAL A 16 0.09 5.81 -0.73
N ASN A 17 0.81 5.55 -1.83
CA ASN A 17 0.27 4.73 -2.92
C ASN A 17 0.23 3.22 -2.60
N CYS A 18 1.00 2.73 -1.63
CA CYS A 18 0.85 1.36 -1.17
C CYS A 18 -0.47 1.21 -0.40
N CYS A 19 -0.84 2.20 0.42
CA CYS A 19 -2.13 2.22 1.11
C CYS A 19 -3.29 2.44 0.13
N LEU A 20 -3.27 3.53 -0.64
CA LEU A 20 -4.37 3.95 -1.53
C LEU A 20 -4.76 2.93 -2.60
N TRP A 21 -3.83 2.07 -3.03
CA TRP A 21 -4.08 1.05 -4.06
C TRP A 21 -4.22 -0.36 -3.49
N SER A 22 -4.27 -0.50 -2.16
CA SER A 22 -4.67 -1.77 -1.54
C SER A 22 -6.16 -2.01 -1.80
N ALA A 23 -6.51 -3.25 -2.16
CA ALA A 23 -7.84 -3.59 -2.68
C ALA A 23 -9.02 -3.23 -1.75
N GLU A 24 -8.81 -3.24 -0.43
CA GLU A 24 -9.83 -2.97 0.58
C GLU A 24 -9.74 -1.56 1.20
N VAL A 25 -8.76 -0.74 0.82
CA VAL A 25 -8.58 0.60 1.38
C VAL A 25 -9.49 1.59 0.67
N PHE A 26 -10.25 2.34 1.46
CA PHE A 26 -11.13 3.40 0.98
C PHE A 26 -10.63 4.77 1.46
N GLU A 27 -10.76 5.78 0.62
CA GLU A 27 -10.43 7.17 0.95
C GLU A 27 -11.72 7.98 1.11
N GLU A 28 -11.91 8.59 2.27
CA GLU A 28 -13.03 9.50 2.54
C GLU A 28 -12.75 10.93 2.03
N GLU A 29 -13.80 11.77 1.94
CA GLU A 29 -13.71 13.15 1.46
C GLU A 29 -12.74 14.02 2.27
N ASN A 30 -12.57 13.72 3.56
CA ASN A 30 -11.63 14.41 4.46
C ASN A 30 -10.16 13.95 4.30
N GLY A 31 -9.89 12.96 3.43
CA GLY A 31 -8.59 12.34 3.22
C GLY A 31 -8.23 11.20 4.19
N SER A 32 -9.17 10.73 5.00
CA SER A 32 -8.99 9.56 5.87
C SER A 32 -8.94 8.27 5.05
N LEU A 33 -7.97 7.40 5.34
CA LEU A 33 -7.85 6.08 4.74
C LEU A 33 -8.37 5.01 5.69
N LEU A 34 -9.49 4.40 5.34
CA LEU A 34 -10.11 3.31 6.07
C LEU A 34 -9.45 1.96 5.73
N HIS A 35 -9.51 1.03 6.67
CA HIS A 35 -9.08 -0.37 6.49
C HIS A 35 -7.59 -0.60 6.16
N VAL A 36 -6.73 0.40 6.30
CA VAL A 36 -5.28 0.28 6.04
C VAL A 36 -4.65 -0.81 6.91
N HIS A 37 -5.02 -0.90 8.19
CA HIS A 37 -4.52 -1.94 9.09
C HIS A 37 -4.95 -3.35 8.68
N SER A 38 -6.19 -3.50 8.18
CA SER A 38 -6.67 -4.76 7.62
C SER A 38 -5.85 -5.16 6.38
N ALA A 39 -5.57 -4.20 5.50
CA ALA A 39 -4.73 -4.42 4.33
C ALA A 39 -3.30 -4.83 4.71
N VAL A 40 -2.72 -4.19 5.71
CA VAL A 40 -1.39 -4.56 6.23
C VAL A 40 -1.39 -5.97 6.82
N ALA A 41 -2.40 -6.31 7.64
CA ALA A 41 -2.52 -7.63 8.24
C ALA A 41 -2.65 -8.72 7.15
N ARG A 42 -3.50 -8.51 6.15
CA ARG A 42 -3.61 -9.40 4.98
C ARG A 42 -2.31 -9.47 4.19
N GLY A 43 -1.68 -8.32 3.95
CA GLY A 43 -0.45 -8.18 3.19
C GLY A 43 0.70 -9.04 3.74
N ARG A 44 0.77 -9.26 5.07
CA ARG A 44 1.79 -10.15 5.69
C ARG A 44 1.77 -11.58 5.12
N LEU A 45 0.62 -12.05 4.63
CA LEU A 45 0.43 -13.39 4.07
C LEU A 45 0.48 -13.40 2.52
N MET A 46 0.30 -12.25 1.87
CA MET A 46 0.17 -12.16 0.42
C MET A 46 1.52 -11.96 -0.26
N ARG A 47 1.89 -12.88 -1.15
CA ARG A 47 3.12 -12.80 -1.96
C ARG A 47 2.91 -12.01 -3.25
N CYS A 48 3.91 -11.21 -3.61
CA CYS A 48 3.91 -10.49 -4.87
C CYS A 48 4.20 -11.42 -6.05
N GLU A 49 3.37 -11.42 -7.08
CA GLU A 49 3.58 -12.18 -8.32
C GLU A 49 4.88 -11.80 -9.06
N ARG A 50 5.41 -10.57 -8.84
CA ARG A 50 6.66 -10.12 -9.47
C ARG A 50 7.91 -10.54 -8.69
N CYS A 51 7.96 -10.24 -7.39
CA CYS A 51 9.19 -10.38 -6.60
C CYS A 51 9.13 -11.51 -5.56
N ASN A 52 8.00 -12.20 -5.45
CA ASN A 52 7.73 -13.32 -4.54
C ASN A 52 7.85 -13.02 -3.03
N LYS A 53 8.09 -11.76 -2.65
CA LYS A 53 8.09 -11.30 -1.25
C LYS A 53 6.68 -11.00 -0.75
N THR A 54 6.48 -11.07 0.56
CA THR A 54 5.21 -10.72 1.22
C THR A 54 4.97 -9.20 1.26
N GLY A 55 3.77 -8.77 1.68
CA GLY A 55 3.36 -7.37 1.75
C GLY A 55 2.64 -6.86 0.50
N ALA A 56 2.23 -7.76 -0.39
CA ALA A 56 1.61 -7.41 -1.67
C ALA A 56 0.09 -7.24 -1.52
N THR A 57 -0.38 -5.99 -1.47
CA THR A 57 -1.79 -5.67 -1.19
C THR A 57 -2.57 -5.15 -2.41
N VAL A 58 -1.88 -4.81 -3.50
CA VAL A 58 -2.49 -4.37 -4.76
C VAL A 58 -2.94 -5.61 -5.53
N GLY A 59 -4.23 -5.96 -5.41
CA GLY A 59 -4.83 -7.15 -6.00
C GLY A 59 -5.43 -6.92 -7.39
N CYS A 60 -5.45 -7.96 -8.22
CA CYS A 60 -6.24 -7.94 -9.45
C CYS A 60 -7.74 -7.93 -9.12
N CYS A 61 -8.53 -7.07 -9.77
CA CYS A 61 -9.97 -6.93 -9.52
C CYS A 61 -10.81 -8.03 -10.20
N LEU A 62 -10.21 -8.87 -11.05
CA LEU A 62 -10.91 -10.02 -11.62
C LEU A 62 -11.09 -11.08 -10.53
N THR A 63 -12.33 -11.46 -10.24
CA THR A 63 -12.72 -12.33 -9.11
C THR A 63 -12.01 -13.70 -9.08
N SER A 64 -11.71 -14.27 -10.25
CA SER A 64 -10.98 -15.55 -10.37
C SER A 64 -9.46 -15.40 -10.24
N CYS A 65 -8.93 -14.18 -10.19
CA CYS A 65 -7.49 -13.92 -10.18
C CYS A 65 -6.97 -13.64 -8.75
N GLN A 66 -6.00 -14.44 -8.31
CA GLN A 66 -5.36 -14.29 -7.01
C GLN A 66 -4.01 -13.54 -7.09
N SER A 67 -3.71 -12.90 -8.22
CA SER A 67 -2.44 -12.18 -8.38
C SER A 67 -2.44 -10.90 -7.53
N ASN A 68 -1.45 -10.82 -6.64
CA ASN A 68 -1.20 -9.67 -5.78
C ASN A 68 0.16 -9.04 -6.10
N TYR A 69 0.28 -7.73 -5.92
CA TYR A 69 1.51 -6.99 -6.20
C TYR A 69 1.77 -5.94 -5.10
N HIS A 70 3.04 -5.60 -4.90
CA HIS A 70 3.36 -4.27 -4.37
C HIS A 70 3.01 -3.22 -5.43
N PHE A 71 2.68 -2.00 -5.01
CA PHE A 71 2.37 -0.89 -5.93
C PHE A 71 3.43 -0.71 -7.03
N MET A 72 4.71 -0.62 -6.66
CA MET A 72 5.80 -0.45 -7.64
C MET A 72 6.04 -1.70 -8.49
N CYS A 73 5.75 -2.88 -7.96
CA CYS A 73 5.82 -4.13 -8.71
C CYS A 73 4.70 -4.24 -9.75
N ALA A 74 3.48 -3.81 -9.42
CA ALA A 74 2.37 -3.73 -10.35
C ALA A 74 2.68 -2.77 -11.51
N ARG A 75 3.21 -1.58 -11.19
CA ARG A 75 3.66 -0.62 -12.20
C ARG A 75 4.75 -1.22 -13.11
N SER A 76 5.75 -1.87 -12.52
CA SER A 76 6.85 -2.52 -13.27
C SER A 76 6.38 -3.68 -14.15
N ARG A 77 5.25 -4.33 -13.83
CA ARG A 77 4.65 -5.40 -14.64
C ARG A 77 3.60 -4.89 -15.61
N HIS A 78 3.40 -3.57 -15.71
CA HIS A 78 2.37 -2.96 -16.54
C HIS A 78 0.97 -3.47 -16.19
N CYS A 79 0.69 -3.62 -14.89
CA CYS A 79 -0.69 -3.73 -14.42
C CYS A 79 -1.45 -2.44 -14.76
N VAL A 80 -2.72 -2.57 -15.05
CA VAL A 80 -3.62 -1.46 -15.39
C VAL A 80 -4.22 -0.92 -14.11
N PHE A 81 -4.10 0.39 -13.89
CA PHE A 81 -4.71 1.12 -12.79
C PHE A 81 -5.83 1.99 -13.37
N GLN A 82 -7.05 1.88 -12.85
CA GLN A 82 -8.20 2.66 -13.28
C GLN A 82 -8.52 3.79 -12.31
N ASP A 83 -9.23 4.80 -12.78
CA ASP A 83 -9.68 5.94 -11.99
C ASP A 83 -10.67 5.56 -10.87
N ASP A 84 -11.45 4.51 -11.07
CA ASP A 84 -12.33 3.89 -10.06
C ASP A 84 -11.59 3.01 -9.03
N LYS A 85 -10.27 3.14 -8.93
CA LYS A 85 -9.37 2.40 -8.02
C LYS A 85 -9.25 0.90 -8.29
N LYS A 86 -9.81 0.37 -9.39
CA LYS A 86 -9.57 -1.01 -9.78
C LYS A 86 -8.18 -1.20 -10.38
N VAL A 87 -7.58 -2.35 -10.08
CA VAL A 87 -6.30 -2.75 -10.67
C VAL A 87 -6.44 -4.10 -11.37
N TYR A 88 -5.90 -4.21 -12.59
CA TYR A 88 -5.89 -5.45 -13.34
C TYR A 88 -4.46 -5.87 -13.66
N CYS A 89 -4.14 -7.14 -13.41
CA CYS A 89 -2.80 -7.65 -13.64
C CYS A 89 -2.47 -7.72 -15.14
N TYR A 90 -1.19 -7.85 -15.47
CA TYR A 90 -0.74 -7.93 -16.87
C TYR A 90 -1.43 -9.05 -17.69
N LYS A 91 -1.89 -10.14 -17.04
CA LYS A 91 -2.62 -11.24 -17.68
C LYS A 91 -4.03 -10.80 -18.11
N HIS A 92 -4.65 -9.87 -17.38
CA HIS A 92 -6.03 -9.42 -17.58
C HIS A 92 -6.17 -8.00 -18.13
N ARG A 93 -5.05 -7.34 -18.44
CA ARG A 93 -5.04 -5.97 -18.99
C ARG A 93 -5.89 -5.82 -20.25
N HIS A 94 -6.01 -6.88 -21.05
CA HIS A 94 -6.73 -6.88 -22.33
C HIS A 94 -8.26 -6.83 -22.14
N LEU A 95 -8.77 -7.11 -20.94
CA LEU A 95 -10.19 -7.02 -20.61
C LEU A 95 -10.63 -5.58 -20.36
N ILE A 96 -9.69 -4.62 -20.29
CA ILE A 96 -9.94 -3.24 -19.88
C ILE A 96 -9.83 -2.31 -21.07
N SER A 97 -10.90 -1.55 -21.32
CA SER A 97 -10.96 -0.50 -22.35
C SER A 97 -11.18 0.90 -21.76
N GLY A 98 -11.19 1.03 -20.43
CA GLY A 98 -11.47 2.28 -19.72
C GLY A 98 -10.27 3.21 -19.59
N LYS A 99 -10.51 4.38 -18.97
CA LYS A 99 -9.46 5.35 -18.64
C LYS A 99 -8.44 4.70 -17.69
N MET A 100 -7.17 4.85 -18.02
CA MET A 100 -6.05 4.33 -17.23
C MET A 100 -5.31 5.49 -16.57
N ILE A 101 -4.92 5.30 -15.32
CA ILE A 101 -4.05 6.23 -14.59
C ILE A 101 -2.59 5.94 -14.96
N THR A 102 -1.86 6.99 -15.34
CA THR A 102 -0.45 6.87 -15.74
C THR A 102 0.43 7.96 -15.12
N GLY A 103 1.72 7.65 -14.99
CA GLY A 103 2.76 8.65 -14.69
C GLY A 103 2.47 9.54 -13.48
N GLN A 104 2.21 10.82 -13.75
CA GLN A 104 2.00 11.90 -12.78
C GLN A 104 0.65 11.79 -12.04
N GLU A 105 -0.33 11.06 -12.57
CA GLU A 105 -1.63 10.88 -11.92
C GLU A 105 -1.55 10.04 -10.62
N PHE A 106 -0.38 9.43 -10.32
CA PHE A 106 -0.10 8.79 -9.04
C PHE A 106 0.42 9.75 -7.97
N GLU A 107 0.62 11.03 -8.29
CA GLU A 107 1.02 12.03 -7.30
C GLU A 107 -0.12 12.33 -6.33
N VAL A 108 0.20 12.30 -5.05
CA VAL A 108 -0.77 12.52 -3.98
C VAL A 108 -0.36 13.79 -3.25
N ASN A 109 -0.72 14.95 -3.82
CA ASN A 109 -0.39 16.25 -3.23
C ASN A 109 -1.40 16.69 -2.16
N ARG A 110 -2.62 16.12 -2.19
CA ARG A 110 -3.65 16.35 -1.16
C ARG A 110 -3.29 15.71 0.19
N ARG A 111 -3.91 16.21 1.26
CA ARG A 111 -3.82 15.63 2.60
C ARG A 111 -4.47 14.24 2.58
N VAL A 112 -3.74 13.26 3.09
CA VAL A 112 -4.19 11.88 3.26
C VAL A 112 -3.55 11.35 4.53
N TYR A 113 -4.31 10.65 5.38
CA TYR A 113 -3.84 10.06 6.63
C TYR A 113 -4.55 8.73 6.90
N VAL A 114 -3.96 7.88 7.75
CA VAL A 114 -4.57 6.60 8.12
C VAL A 114 -5.57 6.81 9.24
N ASP A 115 -6.76 6.23 9.08
CA ASP A 115 -7.74 6.19 10.14
C ASP A 115 -7.33 5.20 11.24
N PHE A 116 -7.48 5.63 12.49
CA PHE A 116 -7.16 4.85 13.68
C PHE A 116 -8.40 4.53 14.52
N GLU A 117 -9.61 4.84 14.03
CA GLU A 117 -10.83 4.56 14.78
C GLU A 117 -10.96 3.04 15.02
N GLY A 118 -11.23 2.66 16.27
CA GLY A 118 -11.32 1.25 16.69
C GLY A 118 -9.97 0.51 16.75
N ILE A 119 -8.84 1.16 16.42
CA ILE A 119 -7.51 0.54 16.50
C ILE A 119 -6.91 0.72 17.90
N SER A 120 -6.82 -0.37 18.64
CA SER A 120 -6.09 -0.40 19.91
C SER A 120 -4.59 -0.58 19.69
N LEU A 121 -3.84 0.53 19.71
CA LEU A 121 -2.38 0.47 19.66
C LEU A 121 -1.84 -0.04 21.01
N ARG A 122 -1.08 -1.15 20.98
CA ARG A 122 -0.61 -1.84 22.20
C ARG A 122 0.44 -1.04 23.00
N ARG A 123 1.07 -0.01 22.42
CA ARG A 123 2.08 0.82 23.08
C ARG A 123 1.56 2.24 23.28
N LYS A 124 1.48 2.69 24.55
CA LYS A 124 1.30 4.10 24.91
C LYS A 124 2.68 4.75 24.82
N PHE A 125 2.89 5.67 23.89
CA PHE A 125 4.16 6.40 23.76
C PHE A 125 4.30 7.37 24.94
N LEU A 126 4.97 6.93 26.01
CA LEU A 126 5.33 7.76 27.16
C LEU A 126 6.76 8.32 27.06
N THR A 127 7.55 7.83 26.10
CA THR A 127 8.93 8.24 25.85
C THR A 127 9.16 8.35 24.34
N GLY A 128 10.01 9.30 23.93
CA GLY A 128 10.39 9.50 22.52
C GLY A 128 10.95 8.23 21.90
N LEU A 129 10.79 8.08 20.59
CA LEU A 129 11.15 6.85 19.90
C LEU A 129 12.62 6.81 19.51
N GLU A 130 13.28 5.70 19.85
CA GLU A 130 14.60 5.38 19.31
C GLU A 130 14.48 5.05 17.81
N PRO A 131 15.32 5.65 16.94
CA PRO A 131 15.26 5.44 15.50
C PRO A 131 15.33 3.97 15.06
N GLU A 132 16.04 3.11 15.81
CA GLU A 132 16.19 1.68 15.48
C GLU A 132 14.88 0.89 15.63
N LEU A 133 13.90 1.44 16.35
CA LEU A 133 12.59 0.80 16.57
C LEU A 133 11.57 1.17 15.49
N ILE A 134 11.95 1.96 14.47
CA ILE A 134 11.07 2.43 13.39
C ILE A 134 11.07 1.45 12.22
N ASN A 135 9.93 0.80 12.00
CA ASN A 135 9.70 -0.11 10.88
C ASN A 135 9.09 0.66 9.70
N VAL A 136 9.84 0.81 8.61
CA VAL A 136 9.33 1.42 7.38
C VAL A 136 9.01 0.33 6.37
N MET A 137 7.74 0.23 5.96
CA MET A 137 7.31 -0.58 4.82
C MET A 137 7.48 0.22 3.54
N ILE A 138 8.69 0.13 2.98
CA ILE A 138 8.96 0.57 1.61
C ILE A 138 8.56 -0.58 0.69
N GLY A 139 7.91 -0.29 -0.45
CA GLY A 139 7.31 -1.27 -1.39
C GLY A 139 8.25 -2.28 -2.07
N ILE A 140 9.38 -2.63 -1.44
CA ILE A 140 10.38 -3.62 -1.84
C ILE A 140 10.90 -4.51 -0.68
N ALA A 141 10.62 -4.19 0.59
CA ALA A 141 10.84 -5.02 1.78
C ALA A 141 10.34 -4.28 3.03
N ILE A 142 9.88 -5.02 4.05
CA ILE A 142 9.93 -4.52 5.43
C ILE A 142 11.40 -4.17 5.68
N ILE A 143 11.73 -2.90 5.87
CA ILE A 143 13.06 -2.52 6.33
C ILE A 143 13.18 -3.02 7.77
N ILE A 144 13.82 -4.17 7.96
CA ILE A 144 14.41 -4.56 9.26
C ILE A 144 15.81 -3.94 9.42
N ILE A 145 16.35 -3.21 8.44
CA ILE A 145 17.70 -2.63 8.58
C ILE A 145 17.72 -1.22 7.97
N LEU A 146 17.49 -0.22 8.81
CA LEU A 146 18.07 1.11 8.65
C LEU A 146 18.72 1.54 9.96
N ALA A 147 19.86 0.90 10.25
CA ALA A 147 20.97 1.53 10.93
C ALA A 147 22.26 0.92 10.35
N PHE A 148 22.70 1.46 9.22
CA PHE A 148 24.14 1.55 8.96
C PHE A 148 24.58 2.86 9.60
N LEU A 149 25.00 2.78 10.86
CA LEU A 149 26.36 3.07 11.31
C LEU A 149 26.71 2.01 12.37
#